data_AF-A0A1Y6FE54-F1
#
_entry.id   AF-A0A1Y6FE54-F1
#
_cell.length_a   1.000
_cell.length_b   1.000
_cell.length_c   1.000
_cell.angle_alpha   90.00
_cell.angle_beta   90.00
_cell.angle_gamma   90.00
#
_symmetry.space_group_name_H-M   'P 1'
#
loop_
_entity.id
_entity.type
_entity.pdbx_description
1 polymer ?
#
loop_
_entity_poly.entity_id
_entity_poly.type
_entity_poly.pdbx_seq_one_letter_code
_entity_poly.pdbx_strand_id
1 'polypeptide(L)'
;MNESENPSGSRHAAHQETAHKASELSSTKTGGQTARHLERIHERIGDALYAYLTLPDTDSSTPSFEDDFYSDFRGEYATLTDILHAQLDGLGWAHDLLQFTKDHAIPENILNWDFGLIKAQMDEIYEFVEYKNQIYLFLR
;
A
#
# COMPACT_ATOMS: atom_id res chain seq x y z
N MET A 1 26.95 -14.41 -21.25
CA MET A 1 27.39 -13.47 -20.19
C MET A 1 26.37 -12.35 -20.17
N ASN A 2 25.56 -12.39 -19.11
CA ASN A 2 24.39 -11.61 -18.67
C ASN A 2 23.90 -10.43 -19.52
N GLU A 3 22.67 -10.57 -20.02
CA GLU A 3 21.75 -9.47 -20.28
C GLU A 3 21.35 -8.83 -18.95
N SER A 4 21.56 -7.52 -18.85
CA SER A 4 21.05 -6.69 -17.77
C SER A 4 19.54 -6.60 -17.90
N GLU A 5 18.80 -7.31 -17.04
CA GLU A 5 17.37 -7.09 -16.86
C GLU A 5 17.16 -5.67 -16.32
N ASN A 6 16.57 -4.83 -17.16
CA ASN A 6 16.23 -3.46 -16.87
C ASN A 6 14.96 -3.44 -15.99
N PRO A 7 15.03 -3.06 -14.69
CA PRO A 7 13.87 -3.10 -13.79
C PRO A 7 12.84 -2.00 -14.11
N SER A 8 13.19 -1.06 -15.00
CA SER A 8 12.39 0.13 -15.28
C SER A 8 11.16 -0.16 -16.14
N GLY A 9 11.17 -1.24 -16.94
CA GLY A 9 10.06 -1.58 -17.85
C GLY A 9 8.82 -2.15 -17.13
N SER A 10 9.01 -2.94 -16.08
CA SER A 10 7.90 -3.58 -15.35
C SER A 10 7.12 -2.60 -14.48
N ARG A 11 7.78 -1.63 -13.85
CA ARG A 11 7.11 -0.60 -13.03
C ARG A 11 6.20 0.30 -13.87
N HIS A 12 6.67 0.76 -15.03
CA HIS A 12 5.85 1.62 -15.90
C HIS A 12 4.61 0.92 -16.46
N ALA A 13 4.69 -0.38 -16.77
CA ALA A 13 3.56 -1.16 -17.23
C ALA A 13 2.51 -1.38 -16.12
N ALA A 14 2.96 -1.75 -14.91
CA ALA A 14 2.08 -1.94 -13.76
C ALA A 14 1.38 -0.63 -13.36
N HIS A 15 2.08 0.51 -13.38
CA HIS A 15 1.50 1.83 -13.09
C HIS A 15 0.44 2.28 -14.11
N GLN A 16 0.62 1.96 -15.40
CA GLN A 16 -0.41 2.24 -16.41
C GLN A 16 -1.62 1.33 -16.21
N GLU A 17 -1.39 0.04 -15.94
CA GLU A 17 -2.46 -0.94 -15.78
C GLU A 17 -3.35 -0.65 -14.55
N THR A 18 -2.78 -0.31 -13.38
CA THR A 18 -3.57 0.04 -12.19
C THR A 18 -4.35 1.34 -12.36
N ALA A 19 -3.75 2.36 -12.98
CA ALA A 19 -4.41 3.65 -13.24
C ALA A 19 -5.54 3.53 -14.28
N HIS A 20 -5.33 2.75 -15.35
CA HIS A 20 -6.37 2.46 -16.34
C HIS A 20 -7.52 1.67 -15.72
N LYS A 21 -7.22 0.65 -14.91
CA LYS A 21 -8.21 -0.17 -14.23
C LYS A 21 -9.05 0.64 -13.22
N ALA A 22 -8.43 1.54 -12.45
CA ALA A 22 -9.16 2.44 -11.54
C ALA A 22 -10.12 3.39 -12.29
N SER A 23 -9.68 3.93 -13.42
CA SER A 23 -10.49 4.82 -14.27
C SER A 23 -11.66 4.09 -14.95
N GLU A 24 -11.42 2.86 -15.43
CA GLU A 24 -12.45 2.01 -16.02
C GLU A 24 -13.45 1.49 -14.98
N LEU A 25 -13.00 1.10 -13.79
CA LEU A 25 -13.86 0.64 -12.69
C LEU A 25 -14.79 1.77 -12.19
N SER A 26 -14.29 3.01 -12.12
CA SER A 26 -15.09 4.19 -11.82
C SER A 26 -16.16 4.45 -12.90
N SER A 27 -15.82 4.22 -14.17
CA SER A 27 -16.68 4.54 -15.32
C SER A 27 -17.71 3.47 -15.67
N THR A 28 -17.45 2.19 -15.35
CA THR A 28 -18.24 1.05 -15.87
C THR A 28 -19.28 0.48 -14.90
N LYS A 29 -19.14 0.69 -13.58
CA LYS A 29 -20.06 0.15 -12.55
C LYS A 29 -21.10 1.15 -12.02
N THR A 30 -21.03 2.40 -12.43
CA THR A 30 -21.52 3.48 -11.57
C THR A 30 -22.73 4.20 -12.17
N GLY A 31 -23.93 3.93 -11.64
CA GLY A 31 -25.09 4.80 -11.91
C GLY A 31 -24.81 6.23 -11.43
N GLY A 32 -25.44 7.24 -12.05
CA GLY A 32 -25.12 8.66 -11.77
C GLY A 32 -25.27 9.10 -10.31
N GLN A 33 -25.98 8.36 -9.47
CA GLN A 33 -26.06 8.58 -8.02
C GLN A 33 -24.83 8.03 -7.28
N THR A 34 -24.37 6.82 -7.63
CA THR A 34 -23.16 6.21 -7.06
C THR A 34 -21.91 7.04 -7.40
N ALA A 35 -21.85 7.63 -8.60
CA ALA A 35 -20.70 8.46 -9.01
C ALA A 35 -20.60 9.73 -8.16
N ARG A 36 -21.73 10.39 -7.90
CA ARG A 36 -21.81 11.55 -7.01
C ARG A 36 -21.54 11.19 -5.55
N HIS A 37 -21.84 9.95 -5.15
CA HIS A 37 -21.49 9.49 -3.81
C HIS A 37 -19.99 9.29 -3.68
N LEU A 38 -19.36 8.61 -4.63
CA LEU A 38 -17.92 8.40 -4.68
C LEU A 38 -17.14 9.71 -4.78
N GLU A 39 -17.61 10.69 -5.55
CA GLU A 39 -16.96 12.01 -5.62
C GLU A 39 -16.94 12.71 -4.26
N ARG A 40 -18.04 12.66 -3.50
CA ARG A 40 -18.10 13.24 -2.15
C ARG A 40 -17.16 12.52 -1.17
N ILE A 41 -17.03 11.21 -1.31
CA ILE A 41 -16.07 10.44 -0.50
C ILE A 41 -14.65 10.84 -0.91
N HIS A 42 -14.37 10.92 -2.21
CA HIS A 42 -13.08 11.32 -2.77
C HIS A 42 -12.64 12.70 -2.27
N GLU A 43 -13.54 13.68 -2.20
CA GLU A 43 -13.25 15.01 -1.61
C GLU A 43 -12.72 14.93 -0.17
N ARG A 44 -13.05 13.86 0.57
CA ARG A 44 -12.63 13.66 1.97
C ARG A 44 -11.40 12.77 2.11
N ILE A 45 -11.32 11.65 1.39
CA ILE A 45 -10.27 10.64 1.56
C ILE A 45 -9.23 10.62 0.43
N GLY A 46 -9.46 11.42 -0.62
CA GLY A 46 -8.54 11.60 -1.73
C GLY A 46 -8.28 10.33 -2.53
N ASP A 47 -7.07 10.26 -3.09
CA ASP A 47 -6.64 9.20 -4.02
C ASP A 47 -6.63 7.79 -3.41
N ALA A 48 -6.63 7.67 -2.07
CA ALA A 48 -6.78 6.40 -1.37
C ALA A 48 -8.11 5.69 -1.71
N LEU A 49 -9.17 6.45 -2.00
CA LEU A 49 -10.44 5.87 -2.47
C LEU A 49 -10.25 5.09 -3.76
N TYR A 50 -9.58 5.70 -4.73
CA TYR A 50 -9.39 5.10 -6.04
C TYR A 50 -8.46 3.91 -5.99
N ALA A 51 -7.45 3.95 -5.12
CA ALA A 51 -6.65 2.77 -4.81
C ALA A 51 -7.50 1.63 -4.24
N TYR A 52 -8.35 1.92 -3.24
CA TYR A 52 -9.23 0.91 -2.62
C TYR A 52 -10.18 0.27 -3.64
N LEU A 53 -10.77 1.06 -4.53
CA LEU A 53 -11.65 0.56 -5.61
C LEU A 53 -10.97 -0.40 -6.60
N THR A 54 -9.64 -0.50 -6.60
CA THR A 54 -8.92 -1.46 -7.46
C THR A 54 -8.85 -2.87 -6.87
N LEU A 55 -9.15 -3.02 -5.57
CA LEU A 55 -9.15 -4.30 -4.88
C LEU A 55 -10.30 -5.18 -5.43
N PRO A 56 -10.08 -6.51 -5.55
CA PRO A 56 -11.03 -7.40 -6.20
C PRO A 56 -12.36 -7.54 -5.46
N ASP A 57 -12.32 -7.46 -4.13
CA ASP A 57 -13.48 -7.71 -3.26
C ASP A 57 -14.25 -6.44 -2.88
N THR A 58 -13.87 -5.29 -3.44
CA THR A 58 -14.49 -4.00 -3.13
C THR A 58 -15.76 -3.76 -3.93
N ASP A 59 -16.88 -3.59 -3.22
CA ASP A 59 -18.19 -3.21 -3.80
C ASP A 59 -18.65 -1.83 -3.30
N SER A 60 -18.48 -0.83 -4.17
CA SER A 60 -18.87 0.56 -3.94
C SER A 60 -20.37 0.82 -3.96
N SER A 61 -21.19 -0.18 -4.29
CA SER A 61 -22.64 -0.06 -4.24
C SER A 61 -23.22 -0.35 -2.85
N THR A 62 -22.41 -0.88 -1.94
CA THR A 62 -22.83 -1.22 -0.57
C THR A 62 -22.97 0.04 0.29
N PRO A 63 -23.96 0.10 1.20
CA PRO A 63 -24.09 1.20 2.14
C PRO A 63 -22.93 1.31 3.15
N SER A 64 -22.22 0.20 3.40
CA SER A 64 -21.07 0.13 4.32
C SER A 64 -19.73 0.48 3.66
N PHE A 65 -19.70 0.70 2.34
CA PHE A 65 -18.47 0.87 1.57
C PHE A 65 -17.46 1.86 2.21
N GLU A 66 -17.95 2.97 2.72
CA GLU A 66 -17.10 3.98 3.34
C GLU A 66 -16.57 3.53 4.72
N ASP A 67 -17.39 2.84 5.51
CA ASP A 67 -16.96 2.28 6.79
C ASP A 67 -15.94 1.14 6.58
N ASP A 68 -16.14 0.33 5.53
CA ASP A 68 -15.23 -0.74 5.13
C ASP A 68 -13.88 -0.15 4.70
N PHE A 69 -13.88 0.92 3.90
CA PHE A 69 -12.65 1.67 3.59
C PHE A 69 -11.90 2.11 4.85
N TYR A 70 -12.59 2.73 5.82
CA TYR A 70 -11.95 3.20 7.05
C TYR A 70 -11.47 2.05 7.95
N SER A 71 -12.16 0.92 7.93
CA SER A 71 -11.74 -0.30 8.63
C SER A 71 -10.46 -0.86 8.04
N ASP A 72 -10.30 -0.80 6.71
CA ASP A 72 -9.21 -1.47 6.02
C ASP A 72 -7.99 -0.57 5.82
N PHE A 73 -8.16 0.74 5.64
CA PHE A 73 -7.07 1.65 5.33
C PHE A 73 -6.04 1.75 6.46
N ARG A 74 -4.76 1.58 6.12
CA ARG A 74 -3.64 1.59 7.08
C ARG A 74 -2.60 2.67 6.83
N GLY A 75 -2.53 3.22 5.63
CA GLY A 75 -1.67 4.37 5.36
C GLY A 75 -1.34 4.58 3.89
N GLU A 76 -0.68 5.70 3.62
CA GLU A 76 -0.16 6.10 2.32
C GLU A 76 1.34 6.38 2.46
N TYR A 77 2.13 5.84 1.53
CA TYR A 77 3.59 5.88 1.59
C TYR A 77 4.18 6.08 0.19
N ALA A 78 5.30 6.80 0.11
CA ALA A 78 5.99 7.04 -1.15
C ALA A 78 6.74 5.80 -1.66
N THR A 79 7.26 4.99 -0.75
CA THR A 79 8.06 3.82 -1.10
C THR A 79 7.76 2.63 -0.19
N LEU A 80 8.06 1.42 -0.70
CA LEU A 80 7.98 0.21 0.10
C LEU A 80 8.90 0.27 1.33
N THR A 81 10.07 0.91 1.19
CA THR A 81 11.02 1.09 2.30
C THR A 81 10.39 1.90 3.44
N ASP A 82 9.62 2.94 3.12
CA ASP A 82 8.93 3.75 4.13
C ASP A 82 7.89 2.91 4.89
N ILE A 83 7.19 2.01 4.20
CA ILE A 83 6.24 1.08 4.84
C ILE A 83 6.94 0.14 5.82
N LEU A 84 8.07 -0.45 5.40
CA LEU A 84 8.82 -1.38 6.23
C LEU A 84 9.40 -0.69 7.47
N HIS A 85 9.91 0.53 7.33
CA HIS A 85 10.34 1.32 8.47
C HIS A 85 9.17 1.66 9.41
N ALA A 86 8.05 2.11 8.88
CA ALA A 86 6.87 2.40 9.68
C ALA A 86 6.36 1.17 10.44
N GLN A 87 6.40 -0.01 9.82
CA GLN A 87 6.05 -1.27 10.47
C GLN A 87 7.01 -1.62 11.62
N LEU A 88 8.33 -1.50 11.39
CA LEU A 88 9.34 -1.76 12.41
C LEU A 88 9.25 -0.79 13.58
N ASP A 89 9.00 0.48 13.30
CA ASP A 89 8.82 1.51 14.33
C ASP A 89 7.52 1.27 15.12
N GLY A 90 6.42 0.95 14.43
CA GLY A 90 5.13 0.66 15.05
C GLY A 90 5.15 -0.58 15.97
N LEU A 91 6.00 -1.57 15.65
CA LEU A 91 6.23 -2.75 16.49
C LEU A 91 7.26 -2.51 17.60
N GLY A 92 7.98 -1.38 17.60
CA GLY A 92 9.10 -1.11 18.51
C GLY A 92 10.39 -1.85 18.15
N TRP A 93 10.39 -2.66 17.09
CA TRP A 93 11.53 -3.51 16.70
C TRP A 93 12.78 -2.71 16.33
N ALA A 94 12.61 -1.54 15.69
CA ALA A 94 13.72 -0.65 15.41
C ALA A 94 14.44 -0.20 16.69
N HIS A 95 13.66 0.14 17.73
CA HIS A 95 14.19 0.51 19.03
C HIS A 95 14.85 -0.67 19.74
N ASP A 96 14.20 -1.83 19.75
CA ASP A 96 14.71 -3.04 20.41
C ASP A 96 16.04 -3.50 19.82
N LEU A 97 16.19 -3.48 18.48
CA LEU A 97 17.45 -3.82 17.83
C LEU A 97 18.56 -2.82 18.19
N LEU A 98 18.24 -1.52 18.22
CA LEU A 98 19.19 -0.48 18.61
C LEU A 98 19.62 -0.64 20.08
N GLN A 99 18.71 -1.02 20.96
CA GLN A 99 19.03 -1.24 22.36
C GLN A 99 19.90 -2.49 22.52
N PHE A 100 19.56 -3.58 21.83
CA PHE A 100 20.34 -4.82 21.83
C PHE A 100 21.78 -4.62 21.34
N THR A 101 21.98 -3.90 20.24
CA THR A 101 23.34 -3.64 19.73
C THR A 101 24.18 -2.84 20.71
N LYS A 102 23.58 -1.84 21.37
CA LYS A 102 24.23 -1.05 22.43
C LYS A 102 24.60 -1.90 23.63
N ASP A 103 23.68 -2.70 24.15
CA ASP A 103 23.86 -3.52 25.35
C ASP A 103 24.99 -4.56 25.17
N HIS A 104 25.21 -5.01 23.94
CA HIS A 104 26.23 -5.99 23.59
C HIS A 104 27.47 -5.41 22.91
N ALA A 105 27.59 -4.08 22.82
CA ALA A 105 28.66 -3.38 22.12
C ALA A 105 28.88 -3.89 20.68
N ILE A 106 27.80 -4.31 20.02
CA ILE A 106 27.80 -4.73 18.62
C ILE A 106 27.86 -3.46 17.77
N PRO A 107 28.83 -3.33 16.84
CA PRO A 107 28.87 -2.18 15.95
C PRO A 107 27.57 -1.99 15.16
N GLU A 108 27.21 -0.73 14.94
CA GLU A 108 26.10 -0.38 14.06
C GLU A 108 26.30 -1.02 12.68
N ASN A 109 25.20 -1.46 12.05
CA ASN A 109 25.15 -2.13 10.74
C ASN A 109 25.64 -3.59 10.69
N ILE A 110 26.05 -4.21 11.80
CA ILE A 110 26.32 -5.67 11.84
C ILE A 110 25.03 -6.49 11.82
N LEU A 111 24.01 -6.01 12.54
CA LEU A 111 22.68 -6.60 12.56
C LEU A 111 21.74 -5.71 11.77
N ASN A 112 21.04 -6.30 10.80
CA ASN A 112 20.08 -5.60 9.96
C ASN A 112 18.81 -6.44 9.86
N TRP A 113 17.67 -5.77 9.78
CA TRP A 113 16.40 -6.42 9.53
C TRP A 113 16.35 -6.95 8.09
N ASP A 114 15.85 -8.19 7.94
CA ASP A 114 15.57 -8.74 6.62
C ASP A 114 14.25 -8.19 6.10
N PHE A 115 14.35 -7.11 5.33
CA PHE A 115 13.20 -6.44 4.72
C PHE A 115 12.42 -7.32 3.74
N GLY A 116 13.07 -8.33 3.14
CA GLY A 116 12.38 -9.28 2.26
C GLY A 116 11.43 -10.18 3.05
N LEU A 117 11.90 -10.72 4.19
CA LEU A 117 11.06 -11.55 5.07
C LEU A 117 9.95 -10.74 5.74
N ILE A 118 10.24 -9.51 6.17
CA ILE A 118 9.21 -8.64 6.76
C ILE A 118 8.14 -8.32 5.72
N LYS A 119 8.52 -7.99 4.48
CA LYS A 119 7.55 -7.77 3.40
C LYS A 119 6.71 -9.01 3.14
N ALA A 120 7.33 -10.19 3.04
CA ALA A 120 6.59 -11.44 2.84
C ALA A 120 5.56 -11.69 3.96
N GLN A 121 5.91 -11.41 5.22
CA GLN A 121 4.96 -11.49 6.33
C GLN A 121 3.84 -10.45 6.22
N MET A 122 4.17 -9.23 5.78
CA MET A 122 3.16 -8.18 5.58
C MET A 122 2.18 -8.53 4.45
N ASP A 123 2.62 -9.24 3.41
CA ASP A 123 1.75 -9.69 2.30
C ASP A 123 0.67 -10.70 2.72
N GLU A 124 0.82 -11.32 3.89
CA GLU A 124 -0.21 -12.18 4.48
C GLU A 124 -1.35 -11.40 5.14
N ILE A 125 -1.09 -10.15 5.53
CA ILE A 125 -2.00 -9.32 6.35
C ILE A 125 -2.56 -8.14 5.54
N TYR A 126 -1.76 -7.62 4.61
CA TYR A 126 -2.05 -6.38 3.91
C TYR A 126 -2.04 -6.55 2.40
N GLU A 127 -2.89 -5.76 1.75
CA GLU A 127 -2.85 -5.50 0.32
C GLU A 127 -2.10 -4.18 0.06
N PHE A 128 -1.10 -4.23 -0.82
CA PHE A 128 -0.30 -3.08 -1.23
C PHE A 128 -0.77 -2.59 -2.61
N VAL A 129 -1.37 -1.41 -2.66
CA VAL A 129 -1.92 -0.86 -3.91
C VAL A 129 -1.11 0.33 -4.37
N GLU A 130 -0.44 0.20 -5.51
CA GLU A 130 0.26 1.31 -6.16
C GLU A 130 -0.71 2.17 -6.98
N TYR A 131 -0.82 3.45 -6.63
CA TYR A 131 -1.65 4.42 -7.34
C TYR A 131 -1.01 5.82 -7.31
N LYS A 132 -0.92 6.49 -8.47
CA LYS A 132 -0.32 7.84 -8.63
C LYS A 132 1.02 8.04 -7.90
N ASN A 133 1.94 7.09 -8.05
CA ASN A 133 3.28 7.09 -7.44
C ASN A 133 3.29 6.99 -5.90
N GLN A 134 2.17 6.61 -5.30
CA GLN A 134 2.07 6.28 -3.88
C GLN A 134 1.71 4.81 -3.73
N ILE A 135 2.01 4.25 -2.57
CA ILE A 135 1.57 2.93 -2.15
C ILE A 135 0.57 3.12 -1.01
N TYR A 136 -0.63 2.60 -1.21
CA TYR A 136 -1.69 2.57 -0.21
C TYR A 136 -1.74 1.18 0.42
N LEU A 137 -1.80 1.14 1.74
CA LEU A 137 -1.86 -0.09 2.51
C LEU A 137 -3.29 -0.33 3.01
N PHE A 138 -3.83 -1.50 2.73
CA PHE A 138 -5.15 -1.94 3.21
C PHE A 138 -5.03 -3.27 3.94
N LEU A 139 -5.89 -3.54 4.92
CA LEU A 139 -6.07 -4.90 5.41
C LEU A 139 -6.64 -5.79 4.31
N ARG A 140 -6.24 -7.06 4.35
CA ARG A 140 -6.80 -8.12 3.53
C ARG A 140 -8.04 -8.76 4.17
#